data_AF-A0A947R3L3-F1
#
_entry.id   AF-A0A947R3L3-F1
#
_cell.length_a   1.000
_cell.length_b   1.000
_cell.length_c   1.000
_cell.angle_alpha   90.00
_cell.angle_beta   90.00
_cell.angle_gamma   90.00
#
_symmetry.space_group_name_H-M   'P 1'
#
loop_
_entity.id
_entity.type
_entity.pdbx_description
1 polymer ?
#
loop_
_entity_poly.entity_id
_entity_poly.type
_entity_poly.pdbx_seq_one_letter_code
_entity_poly.pdbx_strand_id
1 'polypeptide(L)'
;MMENSDTKMKWLIILYKYNVVTLISTGLVLIFIPDVFNAILGIPKQDPYFYGVVGSVWFMFGILSFLGLRSPVKFVPVLMLQLGYKLIWLVFIALPTLMDGFHPFYSIFLIICMLSYVVLDFKAIPFHMVFTVE
;
A
#
# COMPACT_ATOMS: atom_id res chain seq x y z
N MET A 1 4.32 21.39 21.96
CA MET A 1 4.34 19.99 21.48
C MET A 1 2.99 19.45 20.99
N MET A 2 1.85 20.14 21.20
CA MET A 2 0.51 19.64 20.81
C MET A 2 0.19 19.73 19.29
N GLU A 3 0.80 20.65 18.56
CA GLU A 3 0.54 20.88 17.11
C GLU A 3 0.92 19.70 16.19
N ASN A 4 1.85 18.85 16.64
CA ASN A 4 2.32 17.70 15.87
C ASN A 4 1.30 16.54 15.90
N SER A 5 0.52 16.40 16.98
CA SER A 5 -0.47 15.32 17.14
C SER A 5 -1.67 15.47 16.20
N ASP A 6 -2.26 16.66 16.17
CA ASP A 6 -3.42 16.94 15.30
C ASP A 6 -3.06 16.84 13.81
N THR A 7 -1.84 17.27 13.46
CA THR A 7 -1.32 17.16 12.11
C THR A 7 -1.11 15.70 11.70
N LYS A 8 -0.50 14.88 12.58
CA LYS A 8 -0.33 13.43 12.35
C LYS A 8 -1.66 12.71 12.21
N MET A 9 -2.64 13.05 13.04
CA MET A 9 -3.99 12.49 12.96
C MET A 9 -4.66 12.79 11.60
N LYS A 10 -4.55 14.03 11.11
CA LYS A 10 -5.05 14.39 9.77
C LYS A 10 -4.39 13.57 8.68
N TRP A 11 -3.07 13.38 8.73
CA TRP A 11 -2.35 12.55 7.76
C TRP A 11 -2.74 11.07 7.84
N LEU A 12 -2.96 10.51 9.04
CA LEU A 12 -3.48 9.16 9.21
C LEU A 12 -4.83 8.99 8.53
N ILE A 13 -5.77 9.92 8.75
CA ILE A 13 -7.09 9.86 8.13
C ILE A 13 -6.99 9.96 6.60
N ILE A 14 -6.12 10.85 6.08
CA ILE A 14 -5.88 10.97 4.63
C ILE A 14 -5.33 9.65 4.07
N LEU A 15 -4.34 9.06 4.72
CA LEU A 15 -3.75 7.79 4.31
C LEU A 15 -4.76 6.64 4.32
N TYR A 16 -5.59 6.55 5.37
CA TYR A 16 -6.65 5.54 5.42
C TYR A 16 -7.67 5.73 4.29
N LYS A 17 -8.11 6.96 4.01
CA LYS A 17 -9.01 7.24 2.88
C LYS A 17 -8.38 6.87 1.55
N TYR A 18 -7.10 7.21 1.37
CA TYR A 18 -6.33 6.86 0.19
C TYR A 18 -6.33 5.34 -0.01
N ASN A 19 -5.93 4.57 1.01
CA ASN A 19 -5.92 3.11 0.98
C ASN A 19 -7.30 2.50 0.71
N VAL A 20 -8.37 3.05 1.29
CA VAL A 20 -9.74 2.58 1.03
C VAL A 20 -10.08 2.69 -0.45
N VAL A 21 -9.77 3.83 -1.08
CA VAL A 21 -10.11 4.03 -2.50
C VAL A 21 -9.23 3.17 -3.39
N THR A 22 -7.93 3.18 -3.19
CA THR A 22 -6.97 2.55 -4.11
C THR A 22 -6.85 1.05 -3.93
N LEU A 23 -6.78 0.54 -2.69
CA LEU A 23 -6.53 -0.88 -2.44
C LEU A 23 -7.81 -1.72 -2.59
N ILE A 24 -8.98 -1.18 -2.24
CA ILE A 24 -10.25 -1.87 -2.50
C ILE A 24 -10.48 -2.01 -4.00
N SER A 25 -10.38 -0.90 -4.75
CA SER A 25 -10.61 -0.91 -6.19
C SER A 25 -9.61 -1.83 -6.90
N THR A 26 -8.32 -1.70 -6.60
CA THR A 26 -7.28 -2.51 -7.24
C THR A 26 -7.37 -3.97 -6.81
N GLY A 27 -7.66 -4.26 -5.54
CA GLY A 27 -7.89 -5.61 -5.05
C GLY A 27 -9.03 -6.33 -5.76
N LEU A 28 -10.17 -5.65 -5.93
CA LEU A 28 -11.32 -6.20 -6.67
C LEU A 28 -10.99 -6.43 -8.15
N VAL A 29 -10.31 -5.47 -8.79
CA VAL A 29 -9.89 -5.59 -10.19
C VAL A 29 -8.99 -6.82 -10.38
N LEU A 30 -7.99 -7.02 -9.51
CA LEU A 30 -7.10 -8.17 -9.60
C LEU A 30 -7.81 -9.51 -9.37
N ILE A 31 -8.83 -9.55 -8.51
CA ILE A 31 -9.60 -10.78 -8.21
C ILE A 31 -10.54 -11.13 -9.36
N PHE A 32 -11.32 -10.17 -9.87
CA PHE A 32 -12.43 -10.47 -10.78
C PHE A 32 -12.10 -10.26 -12.25
N ILE A 33 -11.25 -9.28 -12.57
CA ILE A 33 -10.96 -8.87 -13.95
C ILE A 33 -9.46 -8.52 -14.16
N PRO A 34 -8.53 -9.44 -13.83
CA PRO A 34 -7.09 -9.17 -13.91
C PRO A 34 -6.62 -8.86 -15.34
N ASP A 35 -7.30 -9.38 -16.36
CA ASP A 35 -6.96 -9.11 -17.77
C ASP A 35 -7.13 -7.63 -18.14
N VAL A 36 -8.09 -6.93 -17.54
CA VAL A 36 -8.27 -5.48 -17.74
C VAL A 36 -7.08 -4.73 -17.15
N PHE A 37 -6.63 -5.11 -15.95
CA PHE A 37 -5.44 -4.52 -15.32
C PHE A 37 -4.18 -4.72 -16.17
N ASN A 38 -4.03 -5.93 -16.71
CA ASN A 38 -2.92 -6.28 -17.59
C ASN A 38 -2.92 -5.47 -18.87
N ALA A 39 -4.08 -5.32 -19.51
CA ALA A 39 -4.22 -4.55 -20.74
C ALA A 39 -3.92 -3.07 -20.54
N ILE A 40 -4.38 -2.47 -19.43
CA ILE A 40 -4.16 -1.04 -19.12
C ILE A 40 -2.67 -0.75 -18.88
N LEU A 41 -1.97 -1.63 -18.15
CA LEU A 41 -0.59 -1.39 -17.74
C LEU A 41 0.46 -2.06 -18.63
N GLY A 42 0.04 -2.92 -19.56
CA GLY A 42 0.95 -3.74 -20.37
C GLY A 42 1.67 -4.82 -19.55
N ILE A 43 1.02 -5.35 -18.49
CA ILE A 43 1.59 -6.40 -17.64
C ILE A 43 1.40 -7.76 -18.33
N PRO A 44 2.46 -8.59 -18.46
CA PRO A 44 2.32 -9.95 -18.97
C PRO A 44 1.37 -10.76 -18.09
N LYS A 45 0.56 -11.62 -18.71
CA LYS A 45 -0.39 -12.47 -17.97
C LYS A 45 0.34 -13.30 -16.91
N GLN A 46 -0.09 -13.16 -15.66
CA GLN A 46 0.41 -13.96 -14.54
C GLN A 46 -0.53 -15.12 -14.22
N ASP A 47 -0.05 -16.02 -13.35
CA ASP A 47 -0.85 -17.09 -12.78
C ASP A 47 -2.06 -16.50 -12.01
N PRO A 48 -3.31 -16.97 -12.27
CA PRO A 48 -4.49 -16.53 -11.53
C PRO A 48 -4.38 -16.66 -10.01
N TYR A 49 -3.67 -17.67 -9.50
CA TYR A 49 -3.43 -17.84 -8.06
C TYR A 49 -2.58 -16.69 -7.49
N PHE A 50 -1.62 -16.18 -8.27
CA PHE A 50 -0.83 -15.02 -7.85
C PHE A 50 -1.70 -13.77 -7.73
N TYR A 51 -2.54 -13.49 -8.74
CA TYR A 51 -3.50 -12.38 -8.65
C TYR A 51 -4.50 -12.54 -7.51
N GLY A 52 -4.98 -13.76 -7.25
CA GLY A 52 -5.86 -14.06 -6.13
C GLY A 52 -5.23 -13.71 -4.79
N VAL A 53 -3.97 -14.07 -4.56
CA VAL A 53 -3.23 -13.72 -3.33
C VAL A 53 -3.01 -12.21 -3.23
N VAL A 54 -2.47 -11.56 -4.27
CA VAL A 54 -2.18 -10.12 -4.22
C VAL A 54 -3.47 -9.31 -4.07
N GLY A 55 -4.48 -9.62 -4.88
CA GLY A 55 -5.77 -8.93 -4.87
C GLY A 55 -6.51 -9.08 -3.54
N SER A 56 -6.54 -10.28 -2.95
CA SER A 56 -7.20 -10.51 -1.65
C SER A 56 -6.51 -9.78 -0.50
N VAL A 57 -5.17 -9.79 -0.46
CA VAL A 57 -4.40 -9.05 0.56
C VAL A 57 -4.62 -7.55 0.43
N TRP A 58 -4.53 -7.00 -0.79
CA TRP A 58 -4.75 -5.57 -1.02
C TRP A 58 -6.18 -5.15 -0.70
N PHE A 59 -7.17 -5.95 -1.11
CA PHE A 59 -8.56 -5.73 -0.75
C PHE A 59 -8.74 -5.69 0.77
N MET A 60 -8.16 -6.64 1.50
CA MET A 60 -8.25 -6.68 2.96
C MET A 60 -7.56 -5.49 3.62
N PHE A 61 -6.42 -5.02 3.10
CA PHE A 61 -5.80 -3.77 3.56
C PHE A 61 -6.72 -2.56 3.38
N GLY A 62 -7.47 -2.51 2.28
CA GLY A 62 -8.52 -1.51 2.07
C GLY A 62 -9.63 -1.61 3.13
N ILE A 63 -10.15 -2.81 3.41
CA ILE A 63 -11.17 -3.04 4.45
C ILE A 63 -10.66 -2.66 5.84
N LEU A 64 -9.44 -3.06 6.21
CA LEU A 64 -8.83 -2.68 7.48
C LEU A 64 -8.57 -1.16 7.57
N SER A 65 -8.28 -0.51 6.45
CA SER A 65 -8.14 0.95 6.39
C SER A 65 -9.48 1.65 6.59
N PHE A 66 -10.59 1.07 6.10
CA PHE A 66 -11.94 1.55 6.39
C PHE A 66 -12.27 1.46 7.88
N LEU A 67 -11.89 0.35 8.54
CA LEU A 67 -12.01 0.24 10.00
C LEU A 67 -11.08 1.23 10.73
N GLY A 68 -9.89 1.46 10.17
CA GLY A 68 -8.94 2.47 10.64
C GLY A 68 -9.54 3.87 10.69
N LEU A 69 -10.45 4.24 9.78
CA LEU A 69 -11.13 5.54 9.86
C LEU A 69 -11.95 5.74 11.14
N ARG A 70 -12.45 4.66 11.76
CA ARG A 70 -13.19 4.72 13.04
C ARG A 70 -12.27 4.71 14.26
N SER A 71 -11.08 4.14 14.14
CA SER A 71 -10.11 4.08 15.24
C SER A 71 -8.68 4.20 14.70
N PRO A 72 -8.26 5.40 14.25
CA PRO A 72 -7.05 5.58 13.45
C PRO A 72 -5.78 5.04 14.10
N VAL A 73 -5.63 5.22 15.42
CA VAL A 73 -4.44 4.79 16.16
C VAL A 73 -4.41 3.27 16.33
N LYS A 74 -5.56 2.62 16.57
CA LYS A 74 -5.64 1.16 16.81
C LYS A 74 -5.24 0.33 15.58
N PHE A 75 -5.40 0.88 14.39
CA PHE A 75 -5.08 0.21 13.13
C PHE A 75 -3.69 0.57 12.57
N VAL A 76 -2.89 1.38 13.29
CA VAL A 76 -1.52 1.72 12.86
C VAL A 76 -0.62 0.49 12.65
N PRO A 77 -0.72 -0.61 13.43
CA PRO A 77 0.04 -1.84 13.13
C PRO A 77 -0.20 -2.39 11.72
N VAL A 78 -1.41 -2.21 11.16
CA VAL A 78 -1.72 -2.60 9.78
C VAL A 78 -0.98 -1.71 8.78
N LEU A 79 -0.90 -0.40 9.04
CA LEU A 79 -0.10 0.51 8.22
C LEU A 79 1.39 0.21 8.32
N MET A 80 1.88 -0.21 9.49
CA MET A 80 3.27 -0.66 9.64
C MET A 80 3.56 -1.93 8.84
N LEU A 81 2.65 -2.90 8.85
CA LEU A 81 2.76 -4.09 8.00
C LEU A 81 2.82 -3.69 6.53
N GLN A 82 1.94 -2.79 6.10
CA GLN A 82 1.92 -2.26 4.74
C GLN A 82 3.23 -1.54 4.38
N LEU A 83 3.79 -0.74 5.28
CA LEU A 83 5.08 -0.07 5.07
C LEU A 83 6.21 -1.09 4.95
N GLY A 84 6.29 -2.05 5.88
CA GLY A 84 7.32 -3.09 5.90
C GLY A 84 7.31 -3.93 4.63
N TYR A 85 6.13 -4.39 4.20
CA TYR A 85 5.94 -5.09 2.94
C TYR A 85 6.49 -4.30 1.74
N LYS A 86 6.12 -3.02 1.62
CA LYS A 86 6.55 -2.17 0.49
C LYS A 86 8.05 -1.91 0.51
N LEU A 87 8.64 -1.72 1.69
CA LEU A 87 10.09 -1.55 1.83
C LEU A 87 10.84 -2.83 1.43
N ILE A 88 10.38 -4.00 1.89
CA ILE A 88 10.96 -5.28 1.49
C ILE A 88 10.85 -5.46 -0.03
N TRP A 89 9.67 -5.20 -0.61
CA TRP A 89 9.48 -5.29 -2.05
C TRP A 89 10.39 -4.32 -2.83
N LEU A 90 10.51 -3.07 -2.39
CA LEU A 90 11.38 -2.09 -3.03
C LEU A 90 12.87 -2.50 -2.97
N VAL A 91 13.33 -3.00 -1.82
CA VAL A 91 14.75 -3.35 -1.62
C VAL A 91 15.12 -4.66 -2.30
N PHE A 92 14.29 -5.69 -2.18
CA PHE A 92 14.65 -7.04 -2.61
C PHE A 92 14.11 -7.43 -3.98
N ILE A 93 13.12 -6.70 -4.50
CA ILE A 93 12.53 -6.98 -5.82
C ILE A 93 12.79 -5.82 -6.77
N ALA A 94 12.34 -4.61 -6.43
CA ALA A 94 12.44 -3.48 -7.35
C ALA A 94 13.88 -3.04 -7.60
N LEU A 95 14.70 -2.91 -6.56
CA LEU A 95 16.08 -2.44 -6.70
C LEU A 95 16.95 -3.39 -7.55
N PRO A 96 16.98 -4.71 -7.31
CA PRO A 96 17.70 -5.63 -8.19
C PRO A 96 17.17 -5.59 -9.63
N THR A 97 15.83 -5.59 -9.79
CA THR A 97 15.22 -5.50 -11.12
C THR A 97 15.67 -4.23 -11.83
N LEU A 98 15.74 -3.08 -11.14
CA LEU A 98 16.21 -1.80 -11.69
C LEU A 98 17.67 -1.85 -12.16
N MET A 99 18.51 -2.63 -11.49
CA MET A 99 19.93 -2.78 -11.83
C MET A 99 20.14 -3.62 -13.10
N ASP A 100 19.19 -4.48 -13.47
CA ASP A 100 19.28 -5.37 -14.64
C ASP A 100 18.99 -4.67 -16.00
N GLY A 101 18.66 -3.37 -15.98
CA GLY A 101 18.73 -2.49 -17.15
C GLY A 101 17.53 -2.45 -18.10
N PHE A 102 16.62 -3.43 -18.12
CA PHE A 102 15.37 -3.37 -18.90
C PHE A 102 14.13 -3.22 -18.02
N HIS A 103 13.48 -2.05 -18.11
CA HIS A 103 12.31 -1.71 -17.28
C HIS A 103 11.09 -1.46 -18.16
N PRO A 104 10.17 -2.44 -18.27
CA PRO A 104 8.86 -2.19 -18.84
C PRO A 104 8.15 -1.03 -18.13
N PHE A 105 7.28 -0.32 -18.84
CA PHE A 105 6.51 0.78 -18.26
C PHE A 105 5.79 0.41 -16.95
N TYR A 106 5.21 -0.78 -16.88
CA TYR A 106 4.50 -1.25 -15.68
C TYR A 106 5.41 -1.35 -14.46
N SER A 107 6.69 -1.70 -14.62
CA SER A 107 7.58 -1.88 -13.46
C SER A 107 7.90 -0.52 -12.84
N ILE A 108 8.23 0.47 -13.67
CA ILE A 108 8.47 1.85 -13.23
C ILE A 108 7.20 2.43 -12.59
N PHE A 109 6.04 2.23 -13.21
CA PHE A 109 4.76 2.69 -12.69
C PHE A 109 4.48 2.11 -11.29
N LEU A 110 4.63 0.78 -11.12
CA LEU A 110 4.41 0.13 -9.83
C LEU A 110 5.40 0.62 -8.77
N ILE A 111 6.67 0.86 -9.13
CA ILE A 111 7.67 1.42 -8.21
C ILE A 111 7.26 2.82 -7.74
N ILE A 112 6.82 3.69 -8.65
CA ILE A 112 6.34 5.04 -8.32
C ILE A 112 5.12 4.95 -7.38
N CYS A 113 4.18 4.05 -7.66
CA CYS A 113 3.05 3.81 -6.77
C CYS A 113 3.52 3.35 -5.38
N MET A 114 4.40 2.35 -5.29
CA MET A 114 4.89 1.87 -3.99
C MET A 114 5.63 2.96 -3.20
N LEU A 115 6.46 3.76 -3.87
CA LEU A 115 7.15 4.90 -3.26
C LEU A 115 6.17 5.96 -2.74
N SER A 116 5.08 6.24 -3.46
CA SER A 116 4.08 7.22 -3.00
C SER A 116 3.43 6.77 -1.69
N TYR A 117 3.09 5.49 -1.55
CA TYR A 117 2.61 4.94 -0.28
C TYR A 117 3.67 5.04 0.82
N VAL A 118 4.92 4.66 0.55
CA VAL A 118 6.00 4.72 1.55
C VAL A 118 6.17 6.15 2.09
N VAL A 119 6.17 7.15 1.21
CA VAL A 119 6.25 8.57 1.60
C VAL A 119 5.06 8.98 2.46
N LEU A 120 3.84 8.58 2.07
CA LEU A 120 2.63 8.86 2.85
C LEU A 120 2.63 8.15 4.21
N ASP A 121 3.09 6.90 4.26
CA ASP A 121 3.22 6.08 5.47
C ASP A 121 4.19 6.76 6.46
N PHE A 122 5.38 7.16 6.03
CA PHE A 122 6.33 7.88 6.90
C PHE A 122 5.77 9.22 7.41
N LYS A 123 5.00 9.92 6.58
CA LYS A 123 4.39 11.19 6.96
C LYS A 123 3.26 11.00 7.97
N ALA A 124 2.41 9.99 7.78
CA ALA A 124 1.22 9.76 8.57
C ALA A 124 1.50 9.01 9.87
N ILE A 125 2.31 7.95 9.85
CA ILE A 125 2.49 7.05 10.98
C ILE A 125 3.14 7.80 12.17
N PRO A 126 2.52 7.76 13.36
CA PRO A 126 3.13 8.28 14.57
C PRO A 126 3.98 7.17 15.22
N PHE A 127 5.20 6.94 14.68
CA PHE A 127 6.07 5.83 15.10
C PHE A 127 6.31 5.72 16.61
N HIS A 128 6.32 6.85 17.32
CA HIS A 128 6.51 6.90 18.76
C HIS A 128 5.31 6.37 19.57
N MET A 129 4.11 6.33 19.00
CA MET A 129 2.88 5.89 19.67
C MET A 129 2.53 4.42 19.40
N VAL A 130 3.25 3.73 18.53
CA VAL A 130 2.80 2.41 18.04
C VAL A 130 2.99 1.29 19.06
N PHE A 131 3.95 1.45 19.98
CA PHE A 131 4.27 0.45 21.00
C PHE A 131 4.05 0.96 22.43
N THR A 132 3.42 2.12 22.60
CA THR A 132 3.03 2.60 23.92
C THR A 132 1.78 1.86 24.35
N VAL A 133 1.96 0.89 25.25
CA VAL A 133 0.88 0.22 25.98
C VAL A 133 0.38 1.22 27.03
N GLU A 134 -0.77 1.84 26.78
CA GLU A 134 -1.57 2.47 27.85
C GLU A 134 -2.53 1.44 28.43
#